data_AF-A0A4R8M9Y1-F1
#
_entry.id   AF-A0A4R8M9Y1-F1
#
_cell.length_a   1.000
_cell.length_b   1.000
_cell.length_c   1.000
_cell.angle_alpha   90.00
_cell.angle_beta   90.00
_cell.angle_gamma   90.00
#
_symmetry.space_group_name_H-M   'P 1'
#
loop_
_entity.id
_entity.type
_entity.pdbx_description
1 polymer ?
#
loop_
_entity_poly.entity_id
_entity_poly.type
_entity_poly.pdbx_seq_one_letter_code
_entity_poly.pdbx_strand_id
1 'polypeptide(L)'
;MKTILLSLCLTITFFCNAQDASNDATWEETIQFINKHSSKLGDKYFRSDLYKITGYELENNMVNRHGVNHKKTVDLEYLDTVKVYEGKIELYLTGNYRKWYTKYTNTELILRTDELAYSDQFSFYVSDKEWCKRIGKAFQHLAYLATKKREEERKASGDKF
;
A
#
# COMPACT_ATOMS: atom_id res chain seq x y z
N MET A 1 -29.04 27.84 47.69
CA MET A 1 -28.86 27.75 46.22
C MET A 1 -27.54 28.39 45.86
N LYS A 2 -26.85 27.83 44.86
CA LYS A 2 -25.61 28.29 44.22
C LYS A 2 -24.30 27.86 44.88
N THR A 3 -23.94 26.60 44.61
CA THR A 3 -22.56 26.20 44.27
C THR A 3 -22.63 24.83 43.58
N ILE A 4 -23.06 24.84 42.32
CA ILE A 4 -22.83 23.75 41.38
C ILE A 4 -22.31 24.41 40.10
N LEU A 5 -21.41 23.71 39.41
CA LEU A 5 -20.70 24.06 38.19
C LEU A 5 -19.47 24.94 38.41
N LEU A 6 -18.34 24.29 38.65
CA LEU A 6 -17.12 24.57 37.88
C LEU A 6 -16.15 23.39 37.97
N SER A 7 -16.53 22.24 37.41
CA SER A 7 -15.58 21.15 37.19
C SER A 7 -16.07 20.23 36.07
N LEU A 8 -16.04 20.73 34.82
CA LEU A 8 -16.09 19.85 33.63
C LEU A 8 -15.72 20.60 32.33
N CYS A 9 -14.53 21.20 32.23
CA CYS A 9 -14.08 21.81 30.96
C CYS A 9 -12.60 21.56 30.60
N LEU A 10 -11.93 20.54 31.16
CA LEU A 10 -10.48 20.35 30.95
C LEU A 10 -10.05 18.90 30.68
N THR A 11 -10.84 18.16 29.90
CA THR A 11 -10.43 16.84 29.38
C THR A 11 -10.77 16.63 27.90
N ILE A 12 -10.77 17.69 27.08
CA ILE A 12 -10.90 17.55 25.62
C ILE A 12 -9.78 18.34 24.92
N THR A 13 -8.53 17.90 25.04
CA THR A 13 -7.47 18.18 24.05
C THR A 13 -6.28 17.21 24.20
N PHE A 14 -6.54 15.90 24.19
CA PHE A 14 -5.44 14.90 24.07
C PHE A 14 -5.57 13.99 22.85
N PHE A 15 -6.33 14.39 21.82
CA PHE A 15 -6.44 13.64 20.57
C PHE A 15 -6.19 14.44 19.28
N CYS A 16 -5.60 15.63 19.35
CA CYS A 16 -5.16 16.34 18.15
C CYS A 16 -3.68 16.73 18.26
N ASN A 17 -2.94 16.47 17.18
CA ASN A 17 -1.62 17.02 16.82
C ASN A 17 -0.36 16.23 17.21
N ALA A 18 -0.44 14.93 17.49
CA ALA A 18 0.70 14.02 17.27
C ALA A 18 0.65 13.30 15.92
N GLN A 19 -0.46 13.46 15.18
CA GLN A 19 -0.65 12.91 13.84
C GLN A 19 -0.11 13.82 12.72
N ASP A 20 0.17 15.10 13.00
CA ASP A 20 0.62 16.04 11.96
C ASP A 20 2.11 15.94 11.63
N ALA A 21 2.97 15.54 12.58
CA ALA A 21 4.40 15.38 12.31
C ALA A 21 4.73 14.13 11.45
N SER A 22 3.75 13.25 11.19
CA SER A 22 3.91 12.11 10.27
C SER A 22 3.56 12.45 8.82
N ASN A 23 3.02 13.65 8.56
CA ASN A 23 2.47 14.06 7.26
C ASN A 23 3.43 14.91 6.40
N ASP A 24 4.68 15.12 6.84
CA ASP A 24 5.64 15.93 6.07
C ASP A 24 6.28 15.16 4.90
N ALA A 25 6.18 13.83 4.89
CA ALA A 25 6.73 13.05 3.80
C ALA A 25 5.92 13.28 2.52
N THR A 26 6.59 13.46 1.40
CA THR A 26 6.00 13.48 0.06
C THR A 26 5.70 12.06 -0.43
N TRP A 27 4.99 11.96 -1.55
CA TRP A 27 4.81 10.69 -2.26
C TRP A 27 6.17 10.06 -2.56
N GLU A 28 7.07 10.83 -3.17
CA GLU A 28 8.39 10.41 -3.59
C GLU A 28 9.25 9.93 -2.41
N GLU A 29 9.25 10.66 -1.29
CA GLU A 29 9.97 10.25 -0.08
C GLU A 29 9.41 8.96 0.51
N THR A 30 8.10 8.77 0.46
CA THR A 30 7.46 7.53 0.93
C THR A 30 7.83 6.34 0.04
N ILE A 31 7.85 6.53 -1.28
CA ILE A 31 8.29 5.51 -2.24
C ILE A 31 9.77 5.20 -2.08
N GLN A 32 10.62 6.22 -1.90
CA GLN A 32 12.05 6.04 -1.63
C GLN A 32 12.29 5.26 -0.34
N PHE A 33 11.54 5.56 0.72
CA PHE A 33 11.60 4.81 1.98
C PHE A 33 11.29 3.33 1.77
N ILE A 34 10.20 3.00 1.06
CA ILE A 34 9.81 1.61 0.82
C ILE A 34 10.86 0.90 -0.04
N ASN A 35 11.32 1.54 -1.12
CA ASN A 35 12.34 0.96 -2.02
C ASN A 35 13.68 0.73 -1.31
N LYS A 36 14.12 1.66 -0.45
CA LYS A 36 15.33 1.50 0.39
C LYS A 36 15.25 0.28 1.29
N HIS A 37 14.05 -0.14 1.66
CA HIS A 37 13.78 -1.25 2.57
C HIS A 37 13.04 -2.42 1.89
N SER A 38 13.08 -2.50 0.56
CA SER A 38 12.38 -3.54 -0.22
C SER A 38 12.84 -4.95 0.14
N SER A 39 14.08 -5.12 0.60
CA SER A 39 14.61 -6.40 1.08
C SER A 39 13.87 -6.96 2.31
N LYS A 40 13.05 -6.13 2.99
CA LYS A 40 12.18 -6.54 4.10
C LYS A 40 10.82 -7.06 3.61
N LEU A 41 10.45 -6.75 2.38
CA LEU A 41 9.27 -7.30 1.72
C LEU A 41 9.57 -8.74 1.34
N GLY A 42 8.66 -9.65 1.62
CA GLY A 42 8.86 -11.07 1.39
C GLY A 42 8.51 -11.90 2.62
N ASP A 43 8.12 -13.13 2.34
CA ASP A 43 7.91 -14.18 3.34
C ASP A 43 9.16 -15.07 3.35
N LYS A 44 9.39 -15.87 4.39
CA LYS A 44 10.41 -16.93 4.36
C LYS A 44 10.23 -17.91 3.19
N TYR A 45 9.05 -17.93 2.58
CA TYR A 45 8.70 -18.77 1.44
C TYR A 45 8.93 -18.11 0.07
N PHE A 46 9.18 -16.80 0.01
CA PHE A 46 9.32 -16.05 -1.24
C PHE A 46 10.50 -15.07 -1.17
N ARG A 47 11.25 -14.99 -2.27
CA ARG A 47 12.43 -14.12 -2.40
C ARG A 47 12.07 -12.63 -2.21
N SER A 48 12.97 -11.84 -1.63
CA SER A 48 12.73 -10.42 -1.31
C SER A 48 12.94 -9.47 -2.50
N ASP A 49 13.68 -9.92 -3.51
CA ASP A 49 13.88 -9.30 -4.84
C ASP A 49 12.62 -9.34 -5.75
N LEU A 50 11.50 -9.85 -5.22
CA LEU A 50 10.23 -9.99 -5.93
C LEU A 50 9.36 -8.74 -5.88
N TYR A 51 9.65 -7.77 -5.02
CA TYR A 51 8.85 -6.54 -4.90
C TYR A 51 9.66 -5.32 -5.33
N LYS A 52 9.07 -4.51 -6.21
CA LYS A 52 9.64 -3.25 -6.67
C LYS A 52 8.55 -2.20 -6.75
N ILE A 53 8.85 -0.97 -6.35
CA ILE A 53 7.94 0.16 -6.60
C ILE A 53 8.55 1.09 -7.65
N THR A 54 7.86 1.26 -8.77
CA THR A 54 8.24 2.17 -9.86
C THR A 54 7.34 3.40 -9.86
N GLY A 55 7.65 4.34 -8.97
CA GLY A 55 6.92 5.60 -8.82
C GLY A 55 5.52 5.39 -8.25
N TYR A 56 4.59 4.93 -9.09
CA TYR A 56 3.19 4.71 -8.76
C TYR A 56 2.80 3.24 -8.79
N GLU A 57 3.64 2.36 -9.35
CA GLU A 57 3.29 0.95 -9.47
C GLU A 57 4.05 0.09 -8.46
N LEU A 58 3.32 -0.68 -7.64
CA LEU A 58 3.88 -1.79 -6.89
C LEU A 58 3.86 -3.05 -7.76
N GLU A 59 5.04 -3.52 -8.12
CA GLU A 59 5.24 -4.76 -8.86
C GLU A 59 5.59 -5.89 -7.90
N ASN A 60 4.94 -7.03 -8.09
CA ASN A 60 5.32 -8.30 -7.48
C ASN A 60 5.57 -9.34 -8.56
N ASN A 61 6.83 -9.75 -8.75
CA ASN A 61 7.23 -10.80 -9.67
C ASN A 61 7.49 -12.08 -8.87
N MET A 62 6.86 -13.19 -9.19
CA MET A 62 7.04 -14.48 -8.50
C MET A 62 7.44 -15.53 -9.50
N VAL A 63 8.61 -16.14 -9.31
CA VAL A 63 9.09 -17.24 -10.14
C VAL A 63 8.93 -18.56 -9.39
N ASN A 64 8.15 -19.50 -9.94
CA ASN A 64 8.02 -20.83 -9.38
C ASN A 64 9.12 -21.78 -9.89
N ARG A 65 9.21 -22.99 -9.30
CA ARG A 65 10.23 -24.01 -9.63
C ARG A 65 10.17 -24.52 -11.08
N HIS A 66 9.07 -24.25 -11.80
CA HIS A 66 8.88 -24.63 -13.19
C HIS A 66 9.23 -23.51 -14.18
N GLY A 67 9.85 -22.41 -13.71
CA GLY A 67 10.20 -21.27 -14.56
C GLY A 67 8.99 -20.42 -14.97
N VAL A 68 7.85 -20.59 -14.30
CA VAL A 68 6.67 -19.73 -14.52
C VAL A 68 6.84 -18.46 -13.72
N ASN A 69 6.73 -17.33 -14.40
CA ASN A 69 6.76 -16.00 -13.83
C ASN A 69 5.33 -15.45 -13.72
N HIS A 70 4.92 -15.14 -12.50
CA HIS A 70 3.70 -14.38 -12.23
C HIS A 70 4.09 -12.95 -11.87
N LYS A 71 3.64 -11.96 -12.63
CA LYS A 71 3.81 -10.56 -12.28
C LYS A 71 2.46 -9.95 -11.92
N LYS A 72 2.34 -9.35 -10.76
CA LYS A 72 1.20 -8.50 -10.39
C LYS A 72 1.67 -7.06 -10.35
N THR A 73 0.87 -6.15 -10.88
CA THR A 73 1.13 -4.72 -10.84
C THR A 73 -0.08 -4.01 -10.26
N VAL A 74 0.15 -3.31 -9.16
CA VAL A 74 -0.84 -2.49 -8.46
C VAL A 74 -0.50 -1.04 -8.71
N ASP A 75 -1.45 -0.28 -9.25
CA ASP A 75 -1.33 1.17 -9.32
C ASP A 75 -1.76 1.78 -7.99
N LEU A 76 -0.79 2.40 -7.30
CA LEU A 76 -0.91 2.96 -5.98
C LEU A 76 -1.76 4.23 -5.97
N GLU A 77 -2.02 4.87 -7.12
CA GLU A 77 -2.97 5.98 -7.19
C GLU A 77 -4.41 5.55 -6.94
N TYR A 78 -4.72 4.25 -7.05
CA TYR A 78 -6.01 3.68 -6.67
C TYR A 78 -6.04 3.16 -5.23
N LEU A 79 -4.95 3.34 -4.46
CA LEU A 79 -4.91 2.87 -3.08
C LEU A 79 -5.93 3.64 -2.22
N ASP A 80 -6.80 2.90 -1.56
CA ASP A 80 -7.87 3.43 -0.72
C ASP A 80 -7.57 3.17 0.75
N THR A 81 -7.47 1.89 1.10
CA THR A 81 -7.32 1.45 2.48
C THR A 81 -6.16 0.49 2.62
N VAL A 82 -5.41 0.61 3.72
CA VAL A 82 -4.30 -0.30 4.06
C VAL A 82 -4.51 -0.88 5.43
N LYS A 83 -4.62 -2.21 5.50
CA LYS A 83 -4.70 -2.97 6.75
C LYS A 83 -3.38 -3.65 7.03
N VAL A 84 -2.90 -3.45 8.26
CA VAL A 84 -1.62 -4.01 8.73
C VAL A 84 -1.91 -5.05 9.79
N TYR A 85 -1.49 -6.28 9.52
CA TYR A 85 -1.55 -7.41 10.43
C TYR A 85 -0.14 -7.83 10.85
N GLU A 86 0.00 -8.69 11.84
CA GLU A 86 1.31 -9.26 12.15
C GLU A 86 1.82 -10.09 10.97
N GLY A 87 2.88 -9.61 10.30
CA GLY A 87 3.54 -10.32 9.21
C GLY A 87 2.91 -10.12 7.83
N LYS A 88 1.79 -9.40 7.71
CA LYS A 88 1.05 -9.23 6.45
C LYS A 88 0.51 -7.82 6.31
N ILE A 89 0.60 -7.27 5.10
CA ILE A 89 -0.02 -6.00 4.71
C ILE A 89 -1.02 -6.28 3.59
N GLU A 90 -2.21 -5.71 3.73
CA GLU A 90 -3.27 -5.77 2.74
C GLU A 90 -3.57 -4.36 2.21
N LEU A 91 -3.54 -4.24 0.90
CA LEU A 91 -3.89 -3.05 0.12
C LEU A 91 -5.28 -3.27 -0.47
N TYR A 92 -6.16 -2.31 -0.28
CA TYR A 92 -7.48 -2.26 -0.89
C TYR A 92 -7.52 -1.05 -1.83
N LEU A 93 -8.00 -1.30 -3.04
CA LEU A 93 -7.96 -0.36 -4.15
C LEU A 93 -9.38 0.09 -4.51
N THR A 94 -9.53 1.31 -5.04
CA THR A 94 -10.79 1.75 -5.66
C THR A 94 -11.00 1.15 -7.06
N GLY A 95 -10.00 0.43 -7.57
CA GLY A 95 -10.02 -0.23 -8.88
C GLY A 95 -9.36 -1.61 -8.83
N ASN A 96 -9.24 -2.23 -10.00
CA ASN A 96 -8.66 -3.56 -10.17
C ASN A 96 -7.15 -3.48 -10.41
N TYR A 97 -6.39 -4.48 -9.98
CA TYR A 97 -4.96 -4.59 -10.32
C TYR A 97 -4.71 -5.47 -11.55
N ARG A 98 -3.56 -5.28 -12.20
CA ARG A 98 -3.15 -6.05 -13.38
C ARG A 98 -2.36 -7.28 -12.98
N LYS A 99 -2.63 -8.42 -13.63
CA LYS A 99 -1.90 -9.66 -13.43
C LYS A 99 -1.42 -10.19 -14.78
N TRP A 100 -0.15 -10.52 -14.81
CA TRP A 100 0.55 -11.06 -15.95
C TRP A 100 1.04 -12.46 -15.60
N TYR A 101 0.83 -13.39 -16.51
CA TYR A 101 1.33 -14.75 -16.42
C TYR A 101 2.26 -15.01 -17.59
N THR A 102 3.49 -15.43 -17.30
CA THR A 102 4.45 -15.80 -18.34
C THR A 102 5.01 -17.19 -18.05
N LYS A 103 4.82 -18.12 -18.98
CA LYS A 103 5.38 -19.49 -18.89
C LYS A 103 6.53 -19.66 -19.87
N TYR A 104 7.66 -20.13 -19.36
CA TYR A 104 8.82 -20.51 -20.16
C TYR A 104 9.06 -22.03 -20.09
N THR A 105 9.62 -22.61 -21.15
CA THR A 105 10.31 -23.91 -21.10
C THR A 105 11.67 -23.76 -21.76
N ASN A 106 12.74 -24.19 -21.10
CA ASN A 106 14.10 -24.26 -21.68
C ASN A 106 14.48 -23.06 -22.56
N THR A 107 14.17 -21.83 -22.10
CA THR A 107 14.39 -20.51 -22.74
C THR A 107 13.34 -19.96 -23.72
N GLU A 108 12.31 -20.72 -24.11
CA GLU A 108 11.26 -20.22 -25.01
C GLU A 108 10.01 -19.76 -24.25
N LEU A 109 9.44 -18.62 -24.68
CA LEU A 109 8.15 -18.11 -24.20
C LEU A 109 7.02 -18.93 -24.82
N ILE A 110 6.24 -19.64 -24.00
CA ILE A 110 5.09 -20.41 -24.48
C ILE A 110 3.80 -19.58 -24.41
N LEU A 111 3.63 -18.82 -23.33
CA LEU A 111 2.39 -18.12 -23.05
C LEU A 111 2.67 -16.85 -22.26
N ARG A 112 2.14 -15.72 -22.74
CA ARG A 112 1.99 -14.48 -21.97
C ARG A 112 0.51 -14.11 -21.95
N THR A 113 -0.10 -14.05 -20.77
CA THR A 113 -1.41 -13.42 -20.59
C THR A 113 -1.25 -12.11 -19.85
N ASP A 114 -2.01 -11.11 -20.27
CA ASP A 114 -2.23 -9.86 -19.55
C ASP A 114 -3.72 -9.83 -19.20
N GLU A 115 -4.03 -10.02 -17.92
CA GLU A 115 -5.39 -10.09 -17.42
C GLU A 115 -5.58 -8.97 -16.38
N LEU A 116 -6.61 -8.16 -16.58
CA LEU A 116 -7.13 -7.33 -15.49
C LEU A 116 -7.75 -8.28 -14.46
N ALA A 117 -7.16 -8.36 -13.26
CA ALA A 117 -7.74 -9.17 -12.21
C ALA A 117 -8.89 -8.39 -11.56
N TYR A 118 -10.10 -8.95 -11.51
CA TYR A 118 -11.28 -8.36 -10.85
C TYR A 118 -11.20 -8.35 -9.31
N SER A 119 -9.99 -8.20 -8.78
CA SER A 119 -9.74 -8.13 -7.34
C SER A 119 -9.22 -6.74 -7.05
N ASP A 120 -9.88 -6.07 -6.12
CA ASP A 120 -9.49 -4.80 -5.53
C ASP A 120 -8.50 -4.97 -4.36
N GLN A 121 -8.29 -6.21 -3.90
CA GLN A 121 -7.40 -6.54 -2.80
C GLN A 121 -6.06 -7.12 -3.28
N PHE A 122 -4.95 -6.53 -2.82
CA PHE A 122 -3.59 -7.07 -2.96
C PHE A 122 -2.96 -7.27 -1.59
N SER A 123 -2.19 -8.34 -1.38
CA SER A 123 -1.51 -8.56 -0.11
C SER A 123 -0.10 -9.11 -0.27
N PHE A 124 0.78 -8.70 0.64
CA PHE A 124 2.15 -9.19 0.70
C PHE A 124 2.58 -9.36 2.16
N TYR A 125 3.67 -10.11 2.34
CA TYR A 125 4.19 -10.44 3.66
C TYR A 125 5.44 -9.62 3.99
N VAL A 126 5.61 -9.33 5.28
CA VAL A 126 6.80 -8.69 5.86
C VAL A 126 7.11 -9.44 7.15
N SER A 127 8.04 -10.40 7.08
CA SER A 127 8.26 -11.34 8.20
C SER A 127 8.66 -10.68 9.52
N ASP A 128 9.41 -9.58 9.46
CA ASP A 128 9.83 -8.84 10.64
C ASP A 128 8.69 -7.94 11.15
N LYS A 129 8.29 -8.12 12.42
CA LYS A 129 7.15 -7.42 13.01
C LYS A 129 7.34 -5.91 13.07
N GLU A 130 8.54 -5.43 13.36
CA GLU A 130 8.83 -4.00 13.42
C GLU A 130 8.76 -3.40 12.02
N TRP A 131 9.40 -4.05 11.05
CA TRP A 131 9.36 -3.62 9.66
C TRP A 131 7.96 -3.71 9.05
N CYS A 132 7.15 -4.70 9.44
CA CYS A 132 5.76 -4.81 9.01
C CYS A 132 4.95 -3.57 9.43
N LYS A 133 5.16 -3.09 10.66
CA LYS A 133 4.53 -1.84 11.12
C LYS A 133 5.05 -0.62 10.36
N ARG A 134 6.36 -0.52 10.15
CA ARG A 134 6.99 0.64 9.48
C ARG A 134 6.61 0.73 8.00
N ILE A 135 6.70 -0.38 7.27
CA ILE A 135 6.27 -0.47 5.87
C ILE A 135 4.75 -0.28 5.77
N GLY A 136 3.98 -0.87 6.68
CA GLY A 136 2.54 -0.67 6.75
C GLY A 136 2.14 0.79 6.88
N LYS A 137 2.82 1.55 7.75
CA LYS A 137 2.63 3.00 7.88
C LYS A 137 2.96 3.76 6.60
N ALA A 138 4.02 3.38 5.88
CA ALA A 138 4.36 4.00 4.61
C ALA A 138 3.27 3.78 3.56
N PHE A 139 2.72 2.57 3.44
CA PHE A 139 1.58 2.32 2.54
C PHE A 139 0.29 3.03 2.99
N GLN A 140 0.03 3.13 4.30
CA GLN A 140 -1.09 3.93 4.83
C GLN A 140 -0.94 5.42 4.45
N HIS A 141 0.27 5.94 4.49
CA HIS A 141 0.56 7.31 4.06
C HIS A 141 0.33 7.50 2.54
N LEU A 142 0.75 6.55 1.70
CA LEU A 142 0.42 6.56 0.26
C LEU A 142 -1.10 6.52 0.02
N ALA A 143 -1.84 5.72 0.78
CA ALA A 143 -3.30 5.64 0.69
C ALA A 143 -3.97 6.98 1.02
N TYR A 144 -3.46 7.67 2.04
CA TYR A 144 -3.89 9.01 2.40
C TYR A 144 -3.65 10.01 1.26
N LEU A 145 -2.42 10.06 0.72
CA LEU A 145 -2.07 10.96 -0.38
C LEU A 145 -2.91 10.68 -1.64
N ALA A 146 -3.10 9.41 -2.00
CA ALA A 146 -3.91 9.01 -3.15
C ALA A 146 -5.38 9.41 -2.95
N THR A 147 -5.92 9.22 -1.74
CA THR A 147 -7.28 9.66 -1.38
C THR A 147 -7.43 11.16 -1.49
N LYS A 148 -6.47 11.93 -0.97
CA LYS A 148 -6.48 13.40 -1.04
C LYS A 148 -6.47 13.91 -2.47
N LYS A 149 -5.59 13.35 -3.32
CA LYS A 149 -5.55 13.66 -4.76
C LYS A 149 -6.92 13.44 -5.41
N ARG A 150 -7.54 12.26 -5.19
CA ARG A 150 -8.88 11.95 -5.75
C ARG A 150 -9.98 12.87 -5.21
N GLU A 151 -9.91 13.30 -3.95
CA GLU A 151 -10.84 14.27 -3.37
C GLU A 151 -10.70 15.66 -4.01
N GLU A 152 -9.48 16.10 -4.27
CA GLU A 152 -9.19 17.37 -4.94
C GLU A 152 -9.66 17.36 -6.39
N GLU A 153 -9.41 16.26 -7.11
CA GLU A 153 -9.90 16.06 -8.48
C GLU A 153 -11.43 16.10 -8.55
N ARG A 154 -12.13 15.43 -7.62
CA ARG A 154 -13.60 15.48 -7.51
C ARG A 154 -14.12 16.89 -7.24
N LYS A 155 -13.44 17.65 -6.36
CA LYS A 155 -13.81 19.06 -6.11
C LYS A 155 -13.58 19.93 -7.35
N ALA A 156 -12.50 19.70 -8.07
CA ALA A 156 -12.14 20.45 -9.27
C ALA A 156 -13.05 20.14 -10.46
N SER A 157 -13.52 18.90 -10.60
CA SER A 157 -14.46 18.51 -11.65
C SER A 157 -15.88 19.06 -11.42
N GLY A 158 -16.18 19.53 -10.20
CA GLY A 158 -17.52 19.92 -9.80
C GLY A 158 -18.48 18.73 -9.66
N ASP A 159 -17.94 17.50 -9.69
CA ASP A 159 -18.73 16.29 -9.57
C ASP A 159 -19.17 16.10 -8.12
N LYS A 160 -20.46 15.83 -7.93
CA LYS A 160 -21.08 15.67 -6.61
C LYS A 160 -21.14 14.21 -6.17
N PHE A 161 -20.74 13.30 -7.05
CA PHE A 161 -20.82 11.85 -6.86
C PHE A 161 -19.45 11.19 -7.06
#